data_AF-A0A8J1VZC2-F1
#
_entry.id   AF-A0A8J1VZC2-F1
#
_cell.length_a   1.000
_cell.length_b   1.000
_cell.length_c   1.000
_cell.angle_alpha   90.00
_cell.angle_beta   90.00
_cell.angle_gamma   90.00
#
_symmetry.space_group_name_H-M   'P 1'
#
loop_
_entity.id
_entity.type
_entity.pdbx_description
1 polymer ?
#
loop_
_entity_poly.entity_id
_entity_poly.type
_entity_poly.pdbx_seq_one_letter_code
_entity_poly.pdbx_strand_id
1 'polypeptide(L)'
;MTSNAATFSAVGLPTSIREPPKMKKHLSTPRLRKAKSSSSIGSPGNNPEVGRTYQVEGDQFIIVSSPNLGFTSSPQPQLSLSTQPRLPANRPSAGPSRPMSMGLFGPSSSSGSIPSVGRASGKGLGINMTEQPEAFTHWLRSYKGTDLLMEVGRCRKLRMLLRHESTAWVGKFLEIGGYKLILARLQDVLDVEWREEQHDDQMLYELLRCVKALSTSEVGKSALRAHFPSPFPALSKLLFSEKKPGDLPLRQIIVELWIFLFDLFPSPSNYSSRSNGVSIACNPVDITSTVQQLLIPDPPPSTKDHHDFITVAHRPRIFKAWIGELGEVCRDYFWVTCHHSNNLWALDEVDESLVEKPVAPGGATGGVEFEAMNYVTTQFKLINMLCKQQALLDQPKATQLHDDLRSSGMDSILVTLRKASMTYYPALHLELARYVSLLRAASPNARLPHLIDKLVGSPPEELKKIRSDEGWLPMPVPRDGGRRGGWDM
;
A
#
# COMPACT_ATOMS: atom_id res chain seq x y z
N MET A 1 10.33 17.70 -51.23
CA MET A 1 9.08 18.29 -51.76
C MET A 1 8.03 17.19 -51.83
N THR A 2 7.23 17.05 -50.79
CA THR A 2 6.11 16.11 -50.73
C THR A 2 5.00 16.79 -49.97
N SER A 3 3.91 16.98 -50.69
CA SER A 3 2.91 18.02 -50.48
C SER A 3 1.84 17.59 -49.48
N ASN A 4 1.57 18.47 -48.51
CA ASN A 4 0.50 18.30 -47.52
C ASN A 4 -0.87 18.43 -48.20
N ALA A 5 -1.65 17.34 -48.15
CA ALA A 5 -3.03 17.26 -48.64
C ALA A 5 -4.05 17.94 -47.70
N ALA A 6 -3.68 19.08 -47.11
CA ALA A 6 -4.51 19.86 -46.19
C ALA A 6 -4.93 21.22 -46.75
N THR A 7 -4.49 21.59 -47.97
CA THR A 7 -4.73 22.92 -48.56
C THR A 7 -5.86 22.99 -49.59
N PHE A 8 -6.55 21.89 -49.92
CA PHE A 8 -7.63 21.90 -50.92
C PHE A 8 -9.07 21.85 -50.38
N SER A 9 -9.27 21.85 -49.06
CA SER A 9 -10.63 21.88 -48.48
C SER A 9 -11.21 23.29 -48.30
N ALA A 10 -10.53 24.34 -48.77
CA ALA A 10 -10.91 25.73 -48.55
C ALA A 10 -11.58 26.43 -49.77
N VAL A 11 -11.82 25.73 -50.88
CA VAL A 11 -12.47 26.31 -52.06
C VAL A 11 -13.64 25.42 -52.47
N GLY A 12 -14.84 25.79 -52.01
CA GLY A 12 -16.09 25.05 -52.24
C GLY A 12 -16.51 25.01 -53.72
N LEU A 13 -16.09 23.97 -54.43
CA LEU A 13 -16.62 23.59 -55.75
C LEU A 13 -16.96 22.09 -55.76
N PRO A 14 -18.03 21.66 -56.48
CA PRO A 14 -18.62 20.34 -56.33
C PRO A 14 -17.86 19.28 -57.15
N THR A 15 -17.53 18.15 -56.52
CA THR A 15 -16.93 17.00 -57.21
C THR A 15 -17.83 15.76 -57.15
N SER A 16 -18.04 15.17 -58.33
CA SER A 16 -18.88 14.02 -58.63
C SER A 16 -18.55 12.76 -57.82
N ILE A 17 -19.61 12.07 -57.39
CA ILE A 17 -19.61 10.85 -56.58
C ILE A 17 -19.18 9.65 -57.43
N ARG A 18 -18.17 8.90 -56.97
CA ARG A 18 -17.89 7.54 -57.42
C ARG A 18 -17.60 6.64 -56.21
N GLU A 19 -18.57 5.80 -55.85
CA GLU A 19 -18.49 4.86 -54.72
C GLU A 19 -17.47 3.72 -54.99
N PRO A 20 -16.62 3.37 -54.01
CA PRO A 20 -15.94 2.08 -53.95
C PRO A 20 -16.65 1.09 -52.99
N PRO A 21 -16.45 -0.22 -53.16
CA PRO A 21 -17.36 -1.25 -52.68
C PRO A 21 -17.29 -1.54 -51.17
N LYS A 22 -18.46 -1.81 -50.59
CA LYS A 22 -18.70 -2.12 -49.18
C LYS A 22 -18.07 -3.47 -48.77
N MET A 23 -16.96 -3.43 -48.03
CA MET A 23 -16.50 -4.57 -47.22
C MET A 23 -17.17 -4.53 -45.84
N LYS A 24 -18.10 -5.46 -45.60
CA LYS A 24 -18.69 -5.73 -44.29
C LYS A 24 -17.63 -6.34 -43.37
N LYS A 25 -17.09 -5.57 -42.43
CA LYS A 25 -16.32 -6.14 -41.30
C LYS A 25 -17.28 -6.39 -40.13
N HIS A 26 -17.52 -7.66 -39.87
CA HIS A 26 -18.24 -8.17 -38.70
C HIS A 26 -17.49 -7.73 -37.42
N LEU A 27 -18.12 -6.87 -36.62
CA LEU A 27 -17.68 -6.57 -35.27
C LEU A 27 -18.13 -7.73 -34.38
N SER A 28 -17.24 -8.69 -34.12
CA SER A 28 -17.49 -9.77 -33.17
C SER A 28 -17.37 -9.22 -31.74
N THR A 29 -18.51 -8.90 -31.14
CA THR A 29 -18.63 -8.71 -29.69
C THR A 29 -18.26 -10.01 -28.97
N PRO A 30 -17.47 -9.98 -27.89
CA PRO A 30 -17.33 -11.13 -27.01
C PRO A 30 -18.70 -11.38 -26.38
N ARG A 31 -19.38 -12.44 -26.81
CA ARG A 31 -20.58 -12.94 -26.14
C ARG A 31 -20.20 -13.32 -24.72
N LEU A 32 -20.64 -12.52 -23.75
CA LEU A 32 -20.80 -12.94 -22.35
C LEU A 32 -21.43 -14.33 -22.35
N ARG A 33 -20.70 -15.31 -21.82
CA ARG A 33 -21.25 -16.63 -21.55
C ARG A 33 -22.39 -16.41 -20.55
N LYS A 34 -23.63 -16.60 -21.01
CA LYS A 34 -24.78 -16.85 -20.14
C LYS A 34 -24.37 -17.92 -19.13
N ALA A 35 -24.41 -17.58 -17.84
CA ALA A 35 -24.43 -18.60 -16.80
C ALA A 35 -25.61 -19.52 -17.09
N LYS A 36 -25.32 -20.81 -17.27
CA LYS A 36 -26.34 -21.85 -17.34
C LYS A 36 -26.97 -21.95 -15.96
N SER A 37 -28.08 -21.25 -15.76
CA SER A 37 -29.03 -21.53 -14.71
C SER A 37 -29.81 -22.79 -15.09
N SER A 38 -29.51 -23.92 -14.46
CA SER A 38 -30.40 -25.09 -14.48
C SER A 38 -30.15 -26.01 -13.30
N SER A 39 -30.84 -25.74 -12.19
CA SER A 39 -31.63 -26.75 -11.48
C SER A 39 -32.41 -26.04 -10.38
N SER A 40 -33.73 -26.18 -10.41
CA SER A 40 -34.67 -25.67 -9.42
C SER A 40 -34.33 -26.18 -8.02
N ILE A 41 -33.74 -25.32 -7.19
CA ILE A 41 -33.77 -25.50 -5.74
C ILE A 41 -35.16 -25.09 -5.27
N GLY A 42 -35.88 -26.05 -4.70
CA GLY A 42 -37.12 -25.77 -3.99
C GLY A 42 -36.84 -24.81 -2.84
N SER A 43 -37.59 -23.71 -2.78
CA SER A 43 -37.47 -22.75 -1.69
C SER A 43 -37.60 -23.46 -0.34
N PRO A 44 -36.72 -23.19 0.65
CA PRO A 44 -37.02 -23.58 2.02
C PRO A 44 -38.33 -22.88 2.41
N GLY A 45 -39.24 -23.62 3.04
CA GLY A 45 -40.58 -23.13 3.40
C GLY A 45 -40.55 -21.85 4.23
N ASN A 46 -41.72 -21.19 4.35
CA ASN A 46 -41.94 -19.81 4.80
C ASN A 46 -41.39 -19.38 6.19
N ASN A 47 -40.52 -20.13 6.87
CA ASN A 47 -39.80 -19.68 8.06
C ASN A 47 -38.52 -20.52 8.31
N PRO A 48 -37.31 -20.02 8.01
CA PRO A 48 -36.07 -20.65 8.48
C PRO A 48 -35.85 -20.36 9.97
N GLU A 49 -35.62 -21.41 10.76
CA GLU A 49 -35.39 -21.30 12.21
C GLU A 49 -33.90 -21.15 12.52
N VAL A 50 -33.55 -20.14 13.31
CA VAL A 50 -32.18 -19.94 13.83
C VAL A 50 -31.82 -21.12 14.75
N GLY A 51 -30.65 -21.73 14.51
CA GLY A 51 -30.14 -22.86 15.29
C GLY A 51 -30.43 -24.26 14.70
N ARG A 52 -31.11 -24.36 13.55
CA ARG A 52 -31.27 -25.64 12.83
C ARG A 52 -30.16 -25.88 11.80
N THR A 53 -29.72 -27.14 11.69
CA THR A 53 -28.79 -27.61 10.65
C THR A 53 -29.55 -27.98 9.39
N TYR A 54 -29.15 -27.40 8.26
CA TYR A 54 -29.67 -27.72 6.93
C TYR A 54 -28.59 -28.44 6.12
N GLN A 55 -29.02 -29.44 5.35
CA GLN A 55 -28.17 -30.27 4.50
C GLN A 55 -28.40 -29.88 3.05
N VAL A 56 -27.37 -29.47 2.33
CA VAL A 56 -27.43 -29.20 0.88
C VAL A 56 -26.20 -29.79 0.22
N GLU A 57 -26.42 -30.68 -0.76
CA GLU A 57 -25.38 -31.30 -1.59
C GLU A 57 -24.16 -31.87 -0.85
N GLY A 58 -24.39 -32.44 0.34
CA GLY A 58 -23.35 -33.09 1.16
C GLY A 58 -22.72 -32.21 2.22
N ASP A 59 -23.05 -30.91 2.26
CA ASP A 59 -22.57 -29.96 3.26
C ASP A 59 -23.66 -29.58 4.27
N GLN A 60 -23.25 -29.41 5.53
CA GLN A 60 -24.09 -29.01 6.66
C GLN A 60 -23.84 -27.56 7.05
N PHE A 61 -24.89 -26.75 7.16
CA PHE A 61 -24.79 -25.40 7.71
C PHE A 61 -25.90 -25.09 8.72
N ILE A 62 -25.57 -24.22 9.68
CA ILE A 62 -26.47 -23.77 10.75
C ILE A 62 -26.64 -22.25 10.64
N ILE A 63 -27.88 -21.78 10.72
CA ILE A 63 -28.18 -20.35 10.76
C ILE A 63 -27.99 -19.85 12.20
N VAL A 64 -27.10 -18.88 12.41
CA VAL A 64 -26.82 -18.28 13.73
C VAL A 64 -27.23 -16.81 13.72
N SER A 65 -27.83 -16.32 14.80
CA SER A 65 -28.27 -14.92 14.94
C SER A 65 -27.10 -13.96 15.26
N SER A 66 -27.10 -12.80 14.62
CA SER A 66 -26.12 -11.72 14.86
C SER A 66 -26.38 -10.98 16.19
N PRO A 67 -25.33 -10.46 16.87
CA PRO A 67 -25.50 -9.71 18.12
C PRO A 67 -26.04 -8.30 17.87
N ASN A 68 -27.08 -7.94 18.62
CA ASN A 68 -27.89 -6.73 18.45
C ASN A 68 -27.26 -5.56 19.23
N LEU A 69 -26.83 -4.50 18.53
CA LEU A 69 -26.46 -3.20 19.12
C LEU A 69 -27.72 -2.32 19.18
N GLY A 70 -28.11 -1.93 20.40
CA GLY A 70 -29.36 -1.24 20.67
C GLY A 70 -29.41 0.17 20.07
N PHE A 71 -30.44 0.42 19.27
CA PHE A 71 -30.91 1.77 18.95
C PHE A 71 -32.36 1.92 19.44
N THR A 72 -32.59 2.98 20.19
CA THR A 72 -33.89 3.43 20.71
C THR A 72 -34.72 4.03 19.58
N SER A 73 -35.93 3.53 19.35
CA SER A 73 -36.87 4.06 18.36
C SER A 73 -38.09 4.72 19.01
N SER A 74 -38.41 5.94 18.59
CA SER A 74 -39.67 6.65 18.88
C SER A 74 -40.81 6.15 17.98
N PRO A 75 -42.10 6.33 18.36
CA PRO A 75 -43.18 5.44 17.93
C PRO A 75 -44.16 6.06 16.91
N GLN A 76 -44.79 5.21 16.08
CA GLN A 76 -46.13 5.45 15.50
C GLN A 76 -46.76 4.14 14.96
N PRO A 77 -48.09 4.05 14.72
CA PRO A 77 -48.94 3.17 15.52
C PRO A 77 -49.66 2.04 14.77
N GLN A 78 -50.01 1.03 15.58
CA GLN A 78 -51.12 0.07 15.54
C GLN A 78 -51.82 -0.26 14.22
N LEU A 79 -51.96 -1.57 13.96
CA LEU A 79 -53.27 -2.19 13.71
C LEU A 79 -53.27 -3.66 14.17
N SER A 80 -54.36 -4.01 14.83
CA SER A 80 -54.68 -5.20 15.62
C SER A 80 -55.25 -6.37 14.81
N LEU A 81 -55.11 -7.59 15.33
CA LEU A 81 -56.05 -8.75 15.43
C LEU A 81 -55.18 -10.03 15.57
N SER A 82 -55.45 -11.06 16.36
CA SER A 82 -56.50 -11.41 17.32
C SER A 82 -56.14 -12.77 17.93
N THR A 83 -56.40 -12.93 19.23
CA THR A 83 -56.89 -14.17 19.92
C THR A 83 -55.95 -15.37 20.18
N GLN A 84 -55.75 -15.59 21.49
CA GLN A 84 -55.27 -16.73 22.31
C GLN A 84 -56.10 -18.04 22.14
N PRO A 85 -55.97 -19.11 22.98
CA PRO A 85 -54.84 -19.70 23.76
C PRO A 85 -54.73 -21.25 23.63
N ARG A 86 -53.65 -21.90 24.13
CA ARG A 86 -53.70 -23.10 25.02
C ARG A 86 -52.32 -23.68 25.42
N LEU A 87 -52.21 -24.01 26.71
CA LEU A 87 -51.25 -24.93 27.37
C LEU A 87 -51.90 -26.34 27.49
N PRO A 88 -51.32 -27.40 28.13
CA PRO A 88 -49.93 -27.69 28.59
C PRO A 88 -49.43 -29.13 28.21
N ALA A 89 -48.20 -29.48 28.60
CA ALA A 89 -47.83 -30.65 29.44
C ALA A 89 -46.65 -31.56 28.99
N ASN A 90 -45.82 -31.84 30.00
CA ASN A 90 -45.02 -33.05 30.29
C ASN A 90 -43.61 -33.32 29.70
N ARG A 91 -42.65 -33.17 30.63
CA ARG A 91 -41.37 -33.89 30.89
C ARG A 91 -41.47 -35.44 30.75
N PRO A 92 -40.37 -36.24 30.68
CA PRO A 92 -39.15 -36.19 31.55
C PRO A 92 -37.78 -36.38 30.83
N SER A 93 -36.67 -35.83 31.36
CA SER A 93 -35.51 -36.50 32.04
C SER A 93 -34.83 -37.63 31.24
N ALA A 94 -33.51 -37.74 31.04
CA ALA A 94 -32.38 -37.53 31.96
C ALA A 94 -31.05 -37.42 31.16
N GLY A 95 -29.99 -36.87 31.78
CA GLY A 95 -28.61 -36.82 31.23
C GLY A 95 -27.87 -38.17 31.33
N PRO A 96 -26.51 -38.24 31.35
CA PRO A 96 -25.53 -37.14 31.46
C PRO A 96 -24.23 -37.26 30.62
N SER A 97 -23.35 -36.25 30.80
CA SER A 97 -21.86 -36.34 30.80
C SER A 97 -21.04 -36.06 29.52
N ARG A 98 -20.36 -34.91 29.59
CA ARG A 98 -19.09 -34.44 28.93
C ARG A 98 -17.90 -35.40 29.22
N PRO A 99 -16.69 -35.34 28.57
CA PRO A 99 -15.96 -34.10 28.20
C PRO A 99 -15.02 -34.06 26.96
N MET A 100 -14.76 -32.81 26.53
CA MET A 100 -13.52 -32.16 26.04
C MET A 100 -12.44 -32.98 25.28
N SER A 101 -12.09 -32.59 24.05
CA SER A 101 -10.90 -31.75 23.75
C SER A 101 -10.51 -31.70 22.25
N MET A 102 -10.01 -30.52 21.85
CA MET A 102 -9.03 -30.15 20.81
C MET A 102 -9.16 -30.65 19.35
N GLY A 103 -9.49 -29.70 18.46
CA GLY A 103 -8.50 -29.07 17.57
C GLY A 103 -7.96 -29.86 16.36
N LEU A 104 -8.71 -29.84 15.26
CA LEU A 104 -8.23 -29.96 13.86
C LEU A 104 -8.80 -28.71 13.14
N PHE A 105 -8.13 -27.94 12.27
CA PHE A 105 -7.50 -28.33 11.01
C PHE A 105 -6.49 -27.25 10.55
N GLY A 106 -5.36 -27.69 10.02
CA GLY A 106 -4.58 -27.00 8.98
C GLY A 106 -4.45 -27.96 7.78
N PRO A 107 -4.41 -27.48 6.52
CA PRO A 107 -4.50 -28.38 5.37
C PRO A 107 -3.15 -29.03 5.02
N SER A 108 -3.23 -30.33 4.84
CA SER A 108 -2.18 -31.25 4.39
C SER A 108 -1.86 -31.09 2.90
N SER A 109 -0.59 -31.28 2.55
CA SER A 109 -0.16 -31.79 1.24
C SER A 109 0.82 -32.94 1.45
N SER A 110 0.48 -34.12 0.93
CA SER A 110 1.31 -35.32 0.80
C SER A 110 1.84 -35.37 -0.65
N SER A 111 2.91 -36.08 -1.05
CA SER A 111 3.71 -37.17 -0.50
C SER A 111 5.05 -37.22 -1.27
N GLY A 112 6.08 -37.85 -0.69
CA GLY A 112 7.32 -38.19 -1.39
C GLY A 112 8.45 -38.57 -0.44
N SER A 113 8.52 -39.85 -0.05
CA SER A 113 9.50 -40.41 0.90
C SER A 113 10.67 -41.11 0.20
N ILE A 114 11.91 -40.80 0.61
CA ILE A 114 13.15 -41.57 0.36
C ILE A 114 13.95 -41.59 1.68
N PRO A 115 14.60 -42.73 2.08
CA PRO A 115 15.12 -42.89 3.44
C PRO A 115 16.52 -42.26 3.61
N SER A 116 16.77 -41.66 4.78
CA SER A 116 18.05 -41.10 5.19
C SER A 116 18.74 -42.02 6.21
N VAL A 117 19.89 -42.56 5.84
CA VAL A 117 20.87 -43.20 6.72
C VAL A 117 21.92 -42.18 7.16
N GLY A 118 22.25 -42.15 8.45
CA GLY A 118 23.58 -41.75 8.94
C GLY A 118 23.71 -40.37 9.60
N ARG A 119 23.74 -40.36 10.93
CA ARG A 119 24.12 -39.25 11.82
C ARG A 119 25.64 -39.06 11.85
N ALA A 120 26.14 -37.82 11.80
CA ALA A 120 27.27 -37.34 12.63
C ALA A 120 27.49 -35.80 12.58
N SER A 121 27.10 -35.15 13.68
CA SER A 121 27.72 -34.00 14.39
C SER A 121 28.32 -32.79 13.64
N GLY A 122 27.64 -31.65 13.79
CA GLY A 122 28.20 -30.29 13.67
C GLY A 122 27.09 -29.27 13.96
N LYS A 123 27.19 -28.52 15.07
CA LYS A 123 26.19 -27.51 15.48
C LYS A 123 26.23 -26.30 14.55
N GLY A 124 25.49 -26.40 13.45
CA GLY A 124 24.93 -25.29 12.69
C GLY A 124 23.47 -25.64 12.40
N LEU A 125 22.57 -24.67 12.39
CA LEU A 125 21.20 -24.87 11.89
C LEU A 125 21.30 -25.60 10.55
N GLY A 126 20.59 -26.71 10.38
CA GLY A 126 20.79 -27.65 9.27
C GLY A 126 20.49 -27.02 7.91
N ILE A 127 21.46 -26.33 7.33
CA ILE A 127 21.40 -25.79 5.98
C ILE A 127 21.45 -26.99 5.03
N ASN A 128 20.33 -27.25 4.35
CA ASN A 128 20.28 -28.22 3.28
C ASN A 128 21.35 -27.86 2.23
N MET A 129 22.02 -28.82 1.58
CA MET A 129 23.08 -28.53 0.59
C MET A 129 22.61 -27.60 -0.55
N THR A 130 21.30 -27.60 -0.81
CA THR A 130 20.62 -26.74 -1.79
C THR A 130 20.41 -25.28 -1.34
N GLU A 131 20.62 -24.98 -0.05
CA GLU A 131 20.42 -23.66 0.56
C GLU A 131 21.73 -22.88 0.79
N GLN A 132 22.84 -23.37 0.23
CA GLN A 132 24.14 -22.69 0.28
C GLN A 132 24.19 -21.49 -0.68
N PRO A 133 24.98 -20.44 -0.37
CA PRO A 133 25.14 -19.26 -1.23
C PRO A 133 25.54 -19.62 -2.67
N GLU A 134 26.42 -20.61 -2.84
CA GLU A 134 26.92 -21.10 -4.12
C GLU A 134 25.79 -21.71 -4.96
N ALA A 135 24.85 -22.42 -4.33
CA ALA A 135 23.71 -23.02 -5.02
C ALA A 135 22.76 -21.96 -5.60
N PHE A 136 22.53 -20.85 -4.87
CA PHE A 136 21.72 -19.75 -5.37
C PHE A 136 22.43 -18.93 -6.44
N THR A 137 23.73 -18.69 -6.32
CA THR A 137 24.47 -17.97 -7.35
C THR A 137 24.65 -18.78 -8.63
N HIS A 138 24.82 -20.09 -8.53
CA HIS A 138 24.76 -20.97 -9.70
C HIS A 138 23.37 -20.89 -10.36
N TRP A 139 22.29 -21.04 -9.60
CA TRP A 139 20.92 -20.92 -10.11
C TRP A 139 20.66 -19.58 -10.80
N LEU A 140 21.02 -18.46 -10.19
CA LEU A 140 20.88 -17.13 -10.81
C LEU A 140 21.73 -16.98 -12.09
N ARG A 141 22.84 -17.71 -12.24
CA ARG A 141 23.62 -17.72 -13.48
C ARG A 141 22.98 -18.57 -14.57
N SER A 142 22.35 -19.68 -14.20
CA SER A 142 21.80 -20.66 -15.14
C SER A 142 20.59 -20.15 -15.91
N TYR A 143 19.80 -19.26 -15.33
CA TYR A 143 18.55 -18.77 -15.92
C TYR A 143 18.58 -17.26 -16.16
N LYS A 144 17.80 -16.78 -17.12
CA LYS A 144 17.44 -15.35 -17.21
C LYS A 144 16.25 -15.06 -16.31
N GLY A 145 16.06 -13.79 -15.94
CA GLY A 145 14.93 -13.36 -15.10
C GLY A 145 13.56 -13.67 -15.72
N THR A 146 13.50 -13.78 -17.04
CA THR A 146 12.28 -14.00 -17.84
C THR A 146 12.12 -15.45 -18.28
N ASP A 147 13.01 -16.35 -17.82
CA ASP A 147 12.91 -17.77 -18.13
C ASP A 147 11.88 -18.40 -17.19
N LEU A 148 10.87 -19.08 -17.75
CA LEU A 148 9.82 -19.76 -16.99
C LEU A 148 10.35 -20.88 -16.09
N LEU A 149 11.55 -21.39 -16.38
CA LEU A 149 12.24 -22.36 -15.51
C LEU A 149 12.88 -21.70 -14.29
N MET A 150 12.97 -20.37 -14.24
CA MET A 150 13.42 -19.64 -13.08
C MET A 150 12.31 -19.59 -12.04
N GLU A 151 12.25 -20.61 -11.18
CA GLU A 151 11.18 -20.73 -10.18
C GLU A 151 11.08 -19.53 -9.22
N VAL A 152 9.93 -18.84 -9.24
CA VAL A 152 9.58 -17.75 -8.30
C VAL A 152 9.70 -18.20 -6.84
N GLY A 153 9.30 -19.44 -6.54
CA GLY A 153 9.40 -20.03 -5.19
C GLY A 153 10.84 -20.11 -4.68
N ARG A 154 11.81 -20.38 -5.58
CA ARG A 154 13.23 -20.37 -5.24
C ARG A 154 13.75 -18.96 -4.99
N CYS A 155 13.29 -17.97 -5.76
CA CYS A 155 13.58 -16.55 -5.48
C CYS A 155 13.02 -16.12 -4.11
N ARG A 156 11.81 -16.56 -3.76
CA ARG A 156 11.21 -16.31 -2.45
C ARG A 156 12.03 -16.90 -1.31
N LYS A 157 12.58 -18.12 -1.49
CA LYS A 157 13.49 -18.73 -0.51
C LYS A 157 14.78 -17.92 -0.38
N LEU A 158 15.37 -17.47 -1.49
CA LEU A 158 16.54 -16.59 -1.48
C LEU A 158 16.28 -15.32 -0.66
N ARG A 159 15.14 -14.64 -0.89
CA ARG A 159 14.71 -13.48 -0.09
C ARG A 159 14.68 -13.78 1.41
N MET A 160 14.14 -14.93 1.82
CA MET A 160 14.09 -15.32 3.23
C MET A 160 15.49 -15.48 3.82
N LEU A 161 16.38 -16.18 3.12
CA LEU A 161 17.77 -16.36 3.56
C LEU A 161 18.49 -15.02 3.67
N LEU A 162 18.36 -14.13 2.68
CA LEU A 162 18.96 -12.78 2.72
C LEU A 162 18.50 -11.95 3.92
N ARG A 163 17.29 -12.18 4.43
CA ARG A 163 16.72 -11.44 5.57
C ARG A 163 17.03 -12.08 6.92
N HIS A 164 17.09 -13.41 6.98
CA HIS A 164 17.01 -14.17 8.23
C HIS A 164 18.24 -15.02 8.54
N GLU A 165 19.09 -15.31 7.55
CA GLU A 165 20.32 -16.06 7.79
C GLU A 165 21.42 -15.23 8.45
N SER A 166 22.49 -15.93 8.87
CA SER A 166 23.67 -15.30 9.43
C SER A 166 24.31 -14.28 8.48
N THR A 167 24.92 -13.24 9.05
CA THR A 167 25.68 -12.24 8.27
C THR A 167 26.84 -12.86 7.49
N ALA A 168 27.38 -13.99 7.95
CA ALA A 168 28.39 -14.76 7.22
C ALA A 168 27.83 -15.38 5.93
N TRP A 169 26.61 -15.94 5.97
CA TRP A 169 25.93 -16.47 4.79
C TRP A 169 25.68 -15.35 3.76
N VAL A 170 25.14 -14.22 4.22
CA VAL A 170 24.87 -13.05 3.35
C VAL A 170 26.17 -12.49 2.79
N GLY A 171 27.21 -12.33 3.63
CA GLY A 171 28.54 -11.90 3.22
C GLY A 171 29.11 -12.79 2.13
N LYS A 172 29.08 -14.12 2.32
CA LYS A 172 29.56 -15.08 1.32
C LYS A 172 28.80 -14.99 0.00
N PHE A 173 27.46 -14.89 0.06
CA PHE A 173 26.62 -14.71 -1.12
C PHE A 173 26.99 -13.44 -1.91
N LEU A 174 27.26 -12.34 -1.21
CA LEU A 174 27.68 -11.07 -1.81
C LEU A 174 29.09 -11.17 -2.41
N GLU A 175 30.04 -11.76 -1.71
CA GLU A 175 31.43 -11.96 -2.16
C GLU A 175 31.51 -12.73 -3.48
N ILE A 176 30.72 -13.78 -3.65
CA ILE A 176 30.68 -14.58 -4.88
C ILE A 176 29.83 -13.94 -6.00
N GLY A 177 29.43 -12.68 -5.83
CA GLY A 177 28.74 -11.87 -6.83
C GLY A 177 27.22 -12.05 -6.87
N GLY A 178 26.59 -12.58 -5.82
CA GLY A 178 25.16 -12.87 -5.78
C GLY A 178 24.27 -11.66 -6.04
N TYR A 179 24.61 -10.48 -5.50
CA TYR A 179 23.81 -9.27 -5.74
C TYR A 179 23.91 -8.76 -7.19
N LYS A 180 25.09 -8.86 -7.82
CA LYS A 180 25.24 -8.54 -9.25
C LYS A 180 24.34 -9.41 -10.12
N LEU A 181 24.19 -10.68 -9.75
CA LEU A 181 23.29 -11.60 -10.44
C LEU A 181 21.81 -11.24 -10.21
N ILE A 182 21.41 -10.86 -8.99
CA ILE A 182 20.06 -10.34 -8.73
C ILE A 182 19.76 -9.12 -9.62
N LEU A 183 20.71 -8.17 -9.71
CA LEU A 183 20.57 -7.01 -10.58
C LEU A 183 20.47 -7.39 -12.06
N ALA A 184 21.24 -8.37 -12.51
CA ALA A 184 21.15 -8.89 -13.88
C ALA A 184 19.77 -9.49 -14.18
N ARG A 185 19.19 -10.26 -13.25
CA ARG A 185 17.84 -10.82 -13.42
C ARG A 185 16.75 -9.77 -13.34
N LEU A 186 16.90 -8.76 -12.49
CA LEU A 186 16.03 -7.59 -12.50
C LEU A 186 16.06 -6.92 -13.87
N GLN A 187 17.26 -6.70 -14.42
CA GLN A 187 17.42 -6.05 -15.71
C GLN A 187 16.76 -6.87 -16.84
N ASP A 188 16.91 -8.19 -16.86
CA ASP A 188 16.24 -9.04 -17.85
C ASP A 188 14.70 -8.83 -17.85
N VAL A 189 14.09 -8.79 -16.66
CA VAL A 189 12.64 -8.62 -16.51
C VAL A 189 12.19 -7.20 -16.87
N LEU A 190 13.04 -6.21 -16.65
CA LEU A 190 12.78 -4.81 -16.99
C LEU A 190 12.94 -4.52 -18.49
N ASP A 191 13.83 -5.24 -19.18
CA ASP A 191 14.10 -5.05 -20.61
C ASP A 191 13.09 -5.76 -21.51
N VAL A 192 12.30 -6.68 -20.97
CA VAL A 192 11.29 -7.40 -21.75
C VAL A 192 10.17 -6.48 -22.22
N GLU A 193 9.78 -6.64 -23.48
CA GLU A 193 8.76 -5.80 -24.09
C GLU A 193 7.36 -6.07 -23.50
N TRP A 194 7.05 -7.35 -23.27
CA TRP A 194 5.78 -7.87 -22.80
C TRP A 194 6.02 -8.85 -21.65
N ARG A 195 5.61 -8.47 -20.43
CA ARG A 195 5.77 -9.30 -19.24
C ARG A 195 4.62 -10.29 -19.12
N GLU A 196 4.94 -11.55 -18.87
CA GLU A 196 3.93 -12.53 -18.49
C GLU A 196 3.51 -12.26 -17.04
N GLU A 197 2.32 -11.68 -16.83
CA GLU A 197 1.86 -11.24 -15.50
C GLU A 197 1.92 -12.35 -14.43
N GLN A 198 1.66 -13.60 -14.82
CA GLN A 198 1.68 -14.74 -13.89
C GLN A 198 3.09 -15.15 -13.45
N HIS A 199 4.12 -14.81 -14.22
CA HIS A 199 5.50 -15.20 -13.94
C HIS A 199 6.42 -14.00 -13.73
N ASP A 200 6.58 -13.16 -14.75
CA ASP A 200 7.60 -12.10 -14.78
C ASP A 200 7.34 -11.02 -13.73
N ASP A 201 6.07 -10.64 -13.51
CA ASP A 201 5.72 -9.69 -12.45
C ASP A 201 5.94 -10.28 -11.06
N GLN A 202 5.66 -11.58 -10.87
CA GLN A 202 5.97 -12.25 -9.61
C GLN A 202 7.48 -12.36 -9.38
N MET A 203 8.25 -12.65 -10.43
CA MET A 203 9.70 -12.69 -10.39
C MET A 203 10.29 -11.31 -10.08
N LEU A 204 9.84 -10.25 -10.77
CA LEU A 204 10.22 -8.88 -10.47
C LEU A 204 9.94 -8.56 -9.00
N TYR A 205 8.76 -8.93 -8.50
CA TYR A 205 8.38 -8.68 -7.12
C TYR A 205 9.26 -9.40 -6.10
N GLU A 206 9.60 -10.67 -6.32
CA GLU A 206 10.51 -11.40 -5.43
C GLU A 206 11.95 -10.90 -5.52
N LEU A 207 12.43 -10.52 -6.71
CA LEU A 207 13.76 -9.94 -6.89
C LEU A 207 13.89 -8.58 -6.17
N LEU A 208 12.90 -7.70 -6.30
CA LEU A 208 12.85 -6.44 -5.56
C LEU A 208 12.78 -6.67 -4.05
N ARG A 209 12.06 -7.70 -3.60
CA ARG A 209 12.06 -8.10 -2.20
C ARG A 209 13.40 -8.67 -1.73
N CYS A 210 14.20 -9.28 -2.61
CA CYS A 210 15.59 -9.65 -2.29
C CYS A 210 16.45 -8.39 -2.08
N VAL A 211 16.31 -7.36 -2.94
CA VAL A 211 16.97 -6.06 -2.75
C VAL A 211 16.57 -5.44 -1.41
N LYS A 212 15.27 -5.43 -1.10
CA LYS A 212 14.78 -4.97 0.21
C LYS A 212 15.32 -5.81 1.36
N ALA A 213 15.45 -7.13 1.22
CA ALA A 213 16.01 -7.99 2.27
C ALA A 213 17.47 -7.62 2.60
N LEU A 214 18.28 -7.26 1.60
CA LEU A 214 19.67 -6.81 1.82
C LEU A 214 19.77 -5.56 2.72
N SER A 215 18.71 -4.75 2.80
CA SER A 215 18.69 -3.55 3.65
C SER A 215 18.76 -3.86 5.16
N THR A 216 18.50 -5.11 5.58
CA THR A 216 18.46 -5.47 7.01
C THR A 216 19.83 -5.80 7.61
N SER A 217 20.91 -5.81 6.81
CA SER A 217 22.27 -6.09 7.26
C SER A 217 23.26 -5.04 6.75
N GLU A 218 24.30 -4.73 7.53
CA GLU A 218 25.31 -3.73 7.11
C GLU A 218 26.15 -4.19 5.91
N VAL A 219 26.43 -5.50 5.79
CA VAL A 219 27.09 -6.07 4.60
C VAL A 219 26.21 -5.92 3.36
N GLY A 220 24.89 -6.11 3.50
CA GLY A 220 23.93 -5.88 2.42
C GLY A 220 23.84 -4.40 2.05
N LYS A 221 23.70 -3.49 3.02
CA LYS A 221 23.73 -2.03 2.76
C LYS A 221 25.02 -1.59 2.04
N SER A 222 26.17 -2.15 2.41
CA SER A 222 27.44 -1.86 1.75
C SER A 222 27.43 -2.30 0.28
N ALA A 223 26.87 -3.47 -0.02
CA ALA A 223 26.68 -3.93 -1.41
C ALA A 223 25.69 -3.06 -2.19
N LEU A 224 24.57 -2.63 -1.57
CA LEU A 224 23.61 -1.71 -2.19
C LEU A 224 24.28 -0.38 -2.57
N ARG A 225 25.12 0.20 -1.68
CA ARG A 225 25.86 1.42 -1.98
C ARG A 225 26.86 1.24 -3.12
N ALA A 226 27.55 0.11 -3.18
CA ALA A 226 28.55 -0.17 -4.21
C ALA A 226 27.98 -0.28 -5.63
N HIS A 227 26.69 -0.56 -5.76
CA HIS A 227 26.00 -0.72 -7.05
C HIS A 227 24.99 0.38 -7.38
N PHE A 228 24.85 1.37 -6.49
CA PHE A 228 24.06 2.56 -6.74
C PHE A 228 24.58 3.30 -8.00
N PRO A 229 23.71 3.78 -8.92
CA PRO A 229 22.26 3.93 -8.79
C PRO A 229 21.41 2.76 -9.32
N SER A 230 21.99 1.63 -9.72
CA SER A 230 21.19 0.49 -10.20
C SER A 230 20.41 -0.17 -9.04
N PRO A 231 19.12 -0.53 -9.20
CA PRO A 231 18.28 -0.50 -10.40
C PRO A 231 17.32 0.71 -10.51
N PHE A 232 17.48 1.73 -9.68
CA PHE A 232 16.45 2.74 -9.44
C PHE A 232 15.99 3.54 -10.67
N PRO A 233 16.88 3.99 -11.59
CA PRO A 233 16.45 4.68 -12.81
C PRO A 233 15.56 3.82 -13.72
N ALA A 234 15.82 2.52 -13.82
CA ALA A 234 14.99 1.62 -14.63
C ALA A 234 13.61 1.41 -13.99
N LEU A 235 13.55 1.30 -12.66
CA LEU A 235 12.29 1.21 -11.92
C LEU A 235 11.45 2.50 -12.01
N SER A 236 12.10 3.67 -12.02
CA SER A 236 11.42 4.95 -12.24
C SER A 236 10.74 4.98 -13.62
N LYS A 237 11.48 4.64 -14.67
CA LYS A 237 10.92 4.52 -16.03
C LYS A 237 9.77 3.54 -16.09
N LEU A 238 9.89 2.39 -15.43
CA LEU A 238 8.83 1.39 -15.38
C LEU A 238 7.55 1.97 -14.72
N LEU A 239 7.68 2.54 -13.51
CA LEU A 239 6.55 2.98 -12.69
C LEU A 239 5.71 4.07 -13.38
N PHE A 240 6.35 4.93 -14.16
CA PHE A 240 5.68 6.04 -14.84
C PHE A 240 5.44 5.80 -16.34
N SER A 241 5.61 4.56 -16.80
CA SER A 241 5.27 4.15 -18.17
C SER A 241 3.92 3.44 -18.24
N GLU A 242 3.43 3.24 -19.47
CA GLU A 242 2.29 2.35 -19.73
C GLU A 242 2.56 0.88 -19.35
N LYS A 243 3.84 0.51 -19.19
CA LYS A 243 4.26 -0.84 -18.79
C LYS A 243 4.28 -1.05 -17.29
N LYS A 244 3.88 -0.06 -16.47
CA LYS A 244 3.90 -0.20 -15.01
C LYS A 244 3.12 -1.45 -14.57
N PRO A 245 3.56 -2.16 -13.51
CA PRO A 245 2.88 -3.38 -13.07
C PRO A 245 1.43 -3.11 -12.66
N GLY A 246 0.49 -4.03 -12.92
CA GLY A 246 -0.90 -3.87 -12.48
C GLY A 246 -1.05 -3.95 -10.96
N ASP A 247 -0.21 -4.76 -10.32
CA ASP A 247 -0.22 -5.04 -8.88
C ASP A 247 0.30 -3.87 -8.05
N LEU A 248 -0.51 -3.37 -7.10
CA LEU A 248 -0.15 -2.23 -6.25
C LEU A 248 0.95 -2.56 -5.23
N PRO A 249 0.98 -3.73 -4.56
CA PRO A 249 2.12 -4.14 -3.73
C PRO A 249 3.47 -4.10 -4.45
N LEU A 250 3.51 -4.50 -5.73
CA LEU A 250 4.71 -4.40 -6.57
C LEU A 250 5.12 -2.94 -6.84
N ARG A 251 4.18 -2.03 -7.12
CA ARG A 251 4.48 -0.60 -7.22
C ARG A 251 4.94 -0.03 -5.88
N GLN A 252 4.31 -0.45 -4.78
CA GLN A 252 4.63 -0.01 -3.44
C GLN A 252 6.07 -0.34 -3.07
N ILE A 253 6.56 -1.55 -3.35
CA ILE A 253 7.94 -1.89 -3.00
C ILE A 253 8.97 -1.02 -3.74
N ILE A 254 8.69 -0.57 -4.97
CA ILE A 254 9.55 0.37 -5.69
C ILE A 254 9.70 1.67 -4.89
N VAL A 255 8.57 2.21 -4.42
CA VAL A 255 8.53 3.45 -3.63
C VAL A 255 9.19 3.25 -2.26
N GLU A 256 8.97 2.11 -1.59
CA GLU A 256 9.62 1.79 -0.33
C GLU A 256 11.15 1.72 -0.47
N LEU A 257 11.64 1.20 -1.59
CA LEU A 257 13.07 1.18 -1.88
C LEU A 257 13.62 2.60 -2.10
N TRP A 258 12.84 3.51 -2.68
CA TRP A 258 13.22 4.93 -2.80
C TRP A 258 13.20 5.66 -1.46
N ILE A 259 12.26 5.35 -0.56
CA ILE A 259 12.28 5.85 0.82
C ILE A 259 13.55 5.37 1.52
N PHE A 260 13.87 4.08 1.37
CA PHE A 260 15.07 3.49 1.97
C PHE A 260 16.38 4.13 1.49
N LEU A 261 16.40 4.78 0.32
CA LEU A 261 17.58 5.51 -0.14
C LEU A 261 18.02 6.62 0.83
N PHE A 262 17.08 7.29 1.49
CA PHE A 262 17.40 8.31 2.50
C PHE A 262 18.09 7.72 3.74
N ASP A 263 17.77 6.47 4.09
CA ASP A 263 18.46 5.74 5.18
C ASP A 263 19.80 5.16 4.72
N LEU A 264 19.89 4.78 3.45
CA LEU A 264 21.10 4.22 2.86
C LEU A 264 22.19 5.28 2.70
N PHE A 265 21.80 6.52 2.32
CA PHE A 265 22.67 7.67 2.13
C PHE A 265 22.22 8.84 3.03
N PRO A 266 22.45 8.75 4.36
CA PRO A 266 22.04 9.80 5.27
C PRO A 266 22.81 11.11 5.00
N SER A 267 22.09 12.24 5.00
CA SER A 267 22.69 13.57 4.83
C SER A 267 23.66 13.91 6.00
N PRO A 268 24.80 14.59 5.75
CA PRO A 268 25.76 15.03 6.77
C PRO A 268 25.11 15.86 7.91
N SER A 269 24.03 16.59 7.63
CA SER A 269 23.29 17.35 8.65
C SER A 269 22.56 16.47 9.68
N ASN A 270 22.32 15.18 9.40
CA ASN A 270 21.74 14.23 10.34
C ASN A 270 22.76 13.62 11.31
N TYR A 271 24.07 13.85 11.11
CA TYR A 271 25.13 13.27 11.94
C TYR A 271 25.37 14.03 13.26
N SER A 272 24.76 15.20 13.44
CA SER A 272 24.92 16.03 14.64
C SER A 272 24.39 15.38 15.93
N SER A 273 23.72 14.22 15.86
CA SER A 273 23.14 13.54 17.02
C SER A 273 23.70 12.14 17.32
N ARG A 274 24.66 11.62 16.52
CA ARG A 274 25.21 10.26 16.72
C ARG A 274 26.71 10.20 16.45
N SER A 275 27.50 10.56 17.45
CA SER A 275 28.94 10.28 17.48
C SER A 275 29.21 8.79 17.74
N ASN A 276 29.69 8.08 16.72
CA ASN A 276 30.88 7.20 16.73
C ASN A 276 30.82 6.19 15.57
N GLY A 277 31.78 6.30 14.65
CA GLY A 277 32.23 5.16 13.86
C GLY A 277 32.00 5.25 12.35
N VAL A 278 33.14 5.27 11.64
CA VAL A 278 33.31 5.01 10.19
C VAL A 278 32.74 6.08 9.26
N SER A 279 33.60 7.03 8.88
CA SER A 279 33.43 7.79 7.63
C SER A 279 33.52 6.82 6.46
N ILE A 280 32.37 6.43 5.92
CA ILE A 280 32.31 5.70 4.66
C ILE A 280 32.64 6.72 3.56
N ALA A 281 33.82 6.55 2.95
CA ALA A 281 34.23 7.30 1.77
C ALA A 281 33.37 6.88 0.56
N CYS A 282 32.12 7.36 0.51
CA CYS A 282 31.42 7.50 -0.75
C CYS A 282 31.45 8.97 -1.15
N ASN A 283 31.55 9.25 -2.45
CA ASN A 283 31.30 10.60 -2.96
C ASN A 283 29.98 11.11 -2.36
N PRO A 284 29.86 12.40 -1.99
CA PRO A 284 28.62 12.92 -1.43
C PRO A 284 27.52 12.81 -2.49
N VAL A 285 26.71 11.75 -2.40
CA VAL A 285 25.53 11.57 -3.24
C VAL A 285 24.47 12.50 -2.69
N ASP A 286 24.05 13.49 -3.47
CA ASP A 286 22.85 14.27 -3.16
C ASP A 286 21.63 13.37 -3.38
N ILE A 287 21.25 12.66 -2.31
CA ILE A 287 20.17 11.68 -2.38
C ILE A 287 18.82 12.35 -2.57
N THR A 288 18.64 13.57 -2.06
CA THR A 288 17.42 14.37 -2.24
C THR A 288 17.24 14.70 -3.72
N SER A 289 18.28 15.22 -4.37
CA SER A 289 18.25 15.48 -5.82
C SER A 289 18.08 14.20 -6.63
N THR A 290 18.74 13.11 -6.22
CA THR A 290 18.64 11.84 -6.95
C THR A 290 17.23 11.27 -6.89
N VAL A 291 16.60 11.22 -5.71
CA VAL A 291 15.20 10.78 -5.56
C VAL A 291 14.26 11.71 -6.33
N GLN A 292 14.49 13.03 -6.31
CA GLN A 292 13.71 13.96 -7.11
C GLN A 292 13.81 13.63 -8.62
N GLN A 293 14.99 13.29 -9.13
CA GLN A 293 15.17 12.86 -10.53
C GLN A 293 14.44 11.55 -10.84
N LEU A 294 14.39 10.59 -9.89
CA LEU A 294 13.60 9.36 -10.05
C LEU A 294 12.10 9.64 -10.19
N LEU A 295 11.62 10.78 -9.69
CA LEU A 295 10.22 11.20 -9.76
C LEU A 295 9.89 12.03 -11.01
N ILE A 296 10.90 12.33 -11.83
CA ILE A 296 10.80 13.11 -13.07
C ILE A 296 11.34 12.21 -14.20
N PRO A 297 10.55 11.24 -14.68
CA PRO A 297 11.02 10.20 -15.62
C PRO A 297 11.38 10.74 -17.01
N ASP A 298 10.75 11.83 -17.43
CA ASP A 298 11.01 12.48 -18.71
C ASP A 298 11.84 13.74 -18.49
N PRO A 299 12.91 13.97 -19.28
CA PRO A 299 13.51 15.29 -19.34
C PRO A 299 12.41 16.29 -19.74
N PRO A 300 12.42 17.53 -19.21
CA PRO A 300 11.47 18.55 -19.63
C PRO A 300 11.46 18.57 -21.15
N PRO A 301 10.27 18.51 -21.79
CA PRO A 301 10.19 18.41 -23.23
C PRO A 301 11.07 19.51 -23.81
N SER A 302 12.06 19.13 -24.64
CA SER A 302 12.80 20.09 -25.48
C SER A 302 11.74 21.05 -25.97
N THR A 303 11.84 22.32 -25.59
CA THR A 303 10.89 23.35 -25.96
C THR A 303 10.67 23.21 -27.45
N LYS A 304 9.58 22.56 -27.85
CA LYS A 304 9.07 22.72 -29.20
C LYS A 304 8.88 24.22 -29.27
N ASP A 305 9.47 24.89 -30.26
CA ASP A 305 9.41 26.33 -30.42
C ASP A 305 7.93 26.77 -30.36
N HIS A 306 7.47 27.05 -29.15
CA HIS A 306 6.14 27.51 -28.85
C HIS A 306 6.28 29.01 -28.92
N HIS A 307 5.44 29.66 -29.72
CA HIS A 307 5.40 31.11 -29.78
C HIS A 307 5.29 31.70 -28.37
N ASP A 308 5.94 32.83 -28.13
CA ASP A 308 6.10 33.45 -26.80
C ASP A 308 4.78 33.59 -26.02
N PHE A 309 3.65 33.76 -26.70
CA PHE A 309 2.32 33.85 -26.09
C PHE A 309 1.81 32.51 -25.50
N ILE A 310 2.22 31.37 -26.04
CA ILE A 310 1.84 30.02 -25.59
C ILE A 310 2.71 29.62 -24.40
N THR A 311 3.99 29.96 -24.41
CA THR A 311 4.91 29.74 -23.29
C THR A 311 4.51 30.51 -22.03
N VAL A 312 3.91 31.70 -22.17
CA VAL A 312 3.39 32.48 -21.02
C VAL A 312 2.25 31.75 -20.30
N ALA A 313 1.47 30.90 -20.98
CA ALA A 313 0.37 30.13 -20.38
C ALA A 313 0.80 28.74 -19.89
N HIS A 314 1.87 28.15 -20.46
CA HIS A 314 2.36 26.84 -20.09
C HIS A 314 3.24 26.89 -18.84
N ARG A 315 2.64 26.68 -17.66
CA ARG A 315 3.42 26.37 -16.45
C ARG A 315 4.00 24.95 -16.55
N PRO A 316 5.32 24.77 -16.35
CA PRO A 316 5.93 23.44 -16.37
C PRO A 316 5.35 22.61 -15.21
N ARG A 317 4.91 21.39 -15.50
CA ARG A 317 4.39 20.44 -14.50
C ARG A 317 5.34 19.27 -14.38
N ILE A 318 6.49 19.52 -13.75
CA ILE A 318 7.61 18.57 -13.73
C ILE A 318 7.26 17.25 -13.03
N PHE A 319 6.32 17.27 -12.07
CA PHE A 319 5.84 16.07 -11.37
C PHE A 319 4.52 15.53 -11.94
N LYS A 320 4.13 15.92 -13.16
CA LYS A 320 2.85 15.49 -13.75
C LYS A 320 2.71 13.97 -13.80
N ALA A 321 3.78 13.23 -14.14
CA ALA A 321 3.76 11.77 -14.17
C ALA A 321 3.52 11.18 -12.77
N TRP A 322 4.22 11.71 -11.75
CA TRP A 322 4.08 11.26 -10.38
C TRP A 322 2.72 11.57 -9.76
N ILE A 323 2.22 12.80 -9.92
CA ILE A 323 0.88 13.18 -9.47
C ILE A 323 -0.19 12.45 -10.29
N GLY A 324 0.07 12.17 -11.56
CA GLY A 324 -0.76 11.34 -12.42
C GLY A 324 -0.96 9.94 -11.84
N GLU A 325 0.10 9.28 -11.40
CA GLU A 325 0.04 7.96 -10.74
C GLU A 325 -0.87 7.98 -9.50
N LEU A 326 -0.75 8.98 -8.63
CA LEU A 326 -1.65 9.16 -7.49
C LEU A 326 -3.10 9.40 -7.93
N GLY A 327 -3.29 10.20 -8.98
CA GLY A 327 -4.61 10.49 -9.56
C GLY A 327 -5.29 9.26 -10.15
N GLU A 328 -4.52 8.36 -10.77
CA GLU A 328 -5.03 7.09 -11.27
C GLU A 328 -5.55 6.20 -10.15
N VAL A 329 -4.79 6.05 -9.05
CA VAL A 329 -5.26 5.29 -7.88
C VAL A 329 -6.52 5.92 -7.28
N CYS A 330 -6.57 7.25 -7.18
CA CYS A 330 -7.78 7.95 -6.71
C CYS A 330 -9.01 7.68 -7.58
N ARG A 331 -8.82 7.56 -8.90
CA ARG A 331 -9.90 7.29 -9.86
C ARG A 331 -10.33 5.83 -9.83
N ASP A 332 -9.37 4.90 -9.81
CA ASP A 332 -9.63 3.48 -9.95
C ASP A 332 -10.20 2.88 -8.64
N TYR A 333 -9.90 3.51 -7.49
CA TYR A 333 -10.39 3.13 -6.15
C TYR A 333 -11.29 4.20 -5.53
N PHE A 334 -12.02 4.96 -6.36
CA PHE A 334 -12.77 6.14 -5.91
C PHE A 334 -13.77 5.86 -4.78
N TRP A 335 -14.33 4.63 -4.69
CA TRP A 335 -15.31 4.25 -3.67
C TRP A 335 -14.75 4.33 -2.24
N VAL A 336 -13.42 4.32 -2.09
CA VAL A 336 -12.75 4.53 -0.81
C VAL A 336 -12.91 5.98 -0.32
N THR A 337 -13.11 6.93 -1.24
CA THR A 337 -13.11 8.38 -0.99
C THR A 337 -14.52 9.01 -0.94
N CYS A 338 -15.53 8.24 -0.52
CA CYS A 338 -16.92 8.68 -0.48
C CYS A 338 -17.31 9.46 0.80
N HIS A 339 -16.38 9.74 1.71
CA HIS A 339 -16.66 10.42 2.99
C HIS A 339 -16.44 11.94 2.90
N HIS A 340 -17.40 12.63 2.28
CA HIS A 340 -17.30 14.06 1.95
C HIS A 340 -17.07 15.01 3.14
N SER A 341 -17.55 14.63 4.32
CA SER A 341 -17.43 15.37 5.58
C SER A 341 -16.04 15.30 6.21
N ASN A 342 -15.16 14.42 5.72
CA ASN A 342 -13.86 14.21 6.31
C ASN A 342 -12.89 15.35 5.98
N ASN A 343 -12.21 15.87 6.99
CA ASN A 343 -11.27 16.97 6.87
C ASN A 343 -9.82 16.47 6.81
N LEU A 344 -8.92 17.32 6.32
CA LEU A 344 -7.48 17.15 6.52
C LEU A 344 -7.19 17.44 8.00
N TRP A 345 -6.44 16.56 8.67
CA TRP A 345 -6.20 16.73 10.10
C TRP A 345 -5.19 17.85 10.37
N ALA A 346 -5.47 18.66 11.39
CA ALA A 346 -4.50 19.56 11.99
C ALA A 346 -3.46 18.75 12.77
N LEU A 347 -2.22 18.67 12.24
CA LEU A 347 -1.16 17.82 12.79
C LEU A 347 -0.84 18.14 14.27
N ASP A 348 -1.00 19.39 14.68
CA ASP A 348 -0.78 19.83 16.07
C ASP A 348 -1.72 19.16 17.08
N GLU A 349 -2.93 18.79 16.65
CA GLU A 349 -3.96 18.13 17.46
C GLU A 349 -3.90 16.59 17.42
N VAL A 350 -3.17 15.99 16.47
CA VAL A 350 -3.14 14.53 16.26
C VAL A 350 -2.14 13.84 17.17
N ASP A 351 -2.57 12.83 17.93
CA ASP A 351 -1.65 11.93 18.62
C ASP A 351 -1.02 10.95 17.62
N GLU A 352 0.15 11.31 17.10
CA GLU A 352 0.89 10.49 16.13
C GLU A 352 1.22 9.09 16.67
N SER A 353 1.46 8.97 17.98
CA SER A 353 1.84 7.71 18.60
C SER A 353 0.70 6.69 18.62
N LEU A 354 -0.54 7.16 18.78
CA LEU A 354 -1.73 6.33 18.70
C LEU A 354 -2.01 5.85 17.28
N VAL A 355 -1.81 6.72 16.28
CA VAL A 355 -2.04 6.38 14.88
C VAL A 355 -1.00 5.39 14.34
N GLU A 356 0.26 5.54 14.74
CA GLU A 356 1.34 4.66 14.31
C GLU A 356 1.40 3.33 15.07
N LYS A 357 0.64 3.21 16.17
CA LYS A 357 0.57 1.98 16.94
C LYS A 357 0.12 0.82 16.04
N PRO A 358 0.81 -0.33 16.05
CA PRO A 358 0.38 -1.49 15.29
C PRO A 358 -1.03 -1.92 15.71
N VAL A 359 -1.99 -1.81 14.80
CA VAL A 359 -3.36 -2.29 15.01
C VAL A 359 -3.46 -3.68 14.40
N ALA A 360 -4.02 -4.63 15.16
CA ALA A 360 -4.30 -5.95 14.63
C ALA A 360 -5.22 -5.84 13.41
N PRO A 361 -4.99 -6.58 12.32
CA PRO A 361 -5.82 -6.50 11.14
C PRO A 361 -7.29 -6.80 11.49
N GLY A 362 -8.17 -5.78 11.46
CA GLY A 362 -9.62 -5.95 11.60
C GLY A 362 -10.23 -6.52 10.32
N GLY A 363 -11.43 -7.11 10.40
CA GLY A 363 -12.06 -8.00 9.40
C GLY A 363 -12.38 -7.48 7.99
N ALA A 364 -11.61 -6.53 7.44
CA ALA A 364 -11.58 -6.12 6.04
C ALA A 364 -10.14 -5.78 5.56
N THR A 365 -9.13 -6.34 6.24
CA THR A 365 -7.72 -6.16 5.88
C THR A 365 -7.31 -7.16 4.81
N GLY A 366 -6.65 -6.67 3.75
CA GLY A 366 -6.25 -7.48 2.59
C GLY A 366 -7.17 -7.39 1.37
N GLY A 367 -8.16 -6.49 1.38
CA GLY A 367 -8.89 -6.10 0.16
C GLY A 367 -8.06 -5.19 -0.75
N VAL A 368 -8.47 -5.08 -2.01
CA VAL A 368 -7.79 -4.25 -3.02
C VAL A 368 -7.78 -2.76 -2.63
N GLU A 369 -8.80 -2.30 -1.90
CA GLU A 369 -8.86 -0.96 -1.31
C GLU A 369 -7.78 -0.72 -0.25
N PHE A 370 -7.47 -1.73 0.55
CA PHE A 370 -6.46 -1.64 1.59
C PHE A 370 -5.06 -1.55 0.98
N GLU A 371 -4.80 -2.35 -0.06
CA GLU A 371 -3.56 -2.28 -0.83
C GLU A 371 -3.40 -0.91 -1.52
N ALA A 372 -4.47 -0.38 -2.09
CA ALA A 372 -4.46 0.94 -2.70
C ALA A 372 -4.14 2.04 -1.69
N MET A 373 -4.79 2.03 -0.53
CA MET A 373 -4.51 3.05 0.50
C MET A 373 -3.13 2.88 1.11
N ASN A 374 -2.60 1.67 1.23
CA ASN A 374 -1.21 1.45 1.67
C ASN A 374 -0.19 1.98 0.66
N TYR A 375 -0.45 1.78 -0.64
CA TYR A 375 0.40 2.31 -1.69
C TYR A 375 0.40 3.85 -1.67
N VAL A 376 -0.78 4.48 -1.61
CA VAL A 376 -0.90 5.94 -1.50
C VAL A 376 -0.25 6.47 -0.22
N THR A 377 -0.43 5.79 0.91
CA THR A 377 0.24 6.14 2.18
C THR A 377 1.75 6.10 2.03
N THR A 378 2.28 5.08 1.34
CA THR A 378 3.71 4.95 1.05
C THR A 378 4.21 6.08 0.14
N GLN A 379 3.43 6.48 -0.86
CA GLN A 379 3.75 7.65 -1.70
C GLN A 379 3.81 8.94 -0.87
N PHE A 380 2.86 9.17 0.04
CA PHE A 380 2.91 10.34 0.93
C PHE A 380 4.07 10.30 1.91
N LYS A 381 4.47 9.12 2.41
CA LYS A 381 5.72 8.98 3.17
C LYS A 381 6.94 9.44 2.36
N LEU A 382 7.02 9.06 1.09
CA LEU A 382 8.08 9.53 0.20
C LEU A 382 8.03 11.05 -0.01
N ILE A 383 6.84 11.61 -0.26
CA ILE A 383 6.64 13.07 -0.39
C ILE A 383 7.11 13.79 0.87
N ASN A 384 6.65 13.35 2.03
CA ASN A 384 6.97 13.96 3.32
C ASN A 384 8.48 13.89 3.61
N MET A 385 9.11 12.75 3.33
CA MET A 385 10.55 12.60 3.47
C MET A 385 11.31 13.55 2.53
N LEU A 386 10.93 13.61 1.25
CA LEU A 386 11.57 14.50 0.28
C LEU A 386 11.42 15.98 0.67
N CYS A 387 10.20 16.42 1.00
CA CYS A 387 9.93 17.80 1.45
C CYS A 387 10.71 18.15 2.71
N LYS A 388 10.76 17.24 3.70
CA LYS A 388 11.51 17.44 4.94
C LYS A 388 13.01 17.56 4.66
N GLN A 389 13.59 16.67 3.85
CA GLN A 389 15.02 16.74 3.51
C GLN A 389 15.34 18.00 2.70
N GLN A 390 14.47 18.39 1.77
CA GLN A 390 14.66 19.62 1.00
C GLN A 390 14.64 20.86 1.89
N ALA A 391 13.71 20.95 2.84
CA ALA A 391 13.61 22.06 3.79
C ALA A 391 14.83 22.16 4.72
N LEU A 392 15.40 21.00 5.11
CA LEU A 392 16.64 20.97 5.91
C LEU A 392 17.87 21.46 5.12
N LEU A 393 17.89 21.28 3.81
CA LEU A 393 19.00 21.68 2.95
C LEU A 393 18.88 23.12 2.46
N ASP A 394 17.69 23.52 2.00
CA ASP A 394 17.45 24.79 1.31
C ASP A 394 15.95 25.14 1.34
N GLN A 395 15.59 26.11 2.18
CA GLN A 395 14.21 26.55 2.37
C GLN A 395 13.57 27.11 1.07
N PRO A 396 14.21 28.01 0.31
CA PRO A 396 13.73 28.42 -1.02
C PRO A 396 13.41 27.26 -1.97
N LYS A 397 14.29 26.25 -2.06
CA LYS A 397 14.04 25.07 -2.90
C LYS A 397 12.89 24.22 -2.37
N ALA A 398 12.68 24.17 -1.06
CA ALA A 398 11.53 23.49 -0.47
C ALA A 398 10.20 24.18 -0.85
N THR A 399 10.15 25.51 -0.81
CA THR A 399 9.00 26.27 -1.31
C THR A 399 8.76 25.99 -2.80
N GLN A 400 9.82 26.01 -3.62
CA GLN A 400 9.72 25.68 -5.05
C GLN A 400 9.19 24.25 -5.29
N LEU A 401 9.68 23.26 -4.54
CA LEU A 401 9.21 21.88 -4.62
C LEU A 401 7.69 21.80 -4.37
N HIS A 402 7.18 22.50 -3.36
CA HIS A 402 5.74 22.55 -3.08
C HIS A 402 4.95 23.26 -4.20
N ASP A 403 5.48 24.32 -4.79
CA ASP A 403 4.87 25.00 -5.92
C ASP A 403 4.82 24.11 -7.18
N ASP A 404 5.87 23.35 -7.44
CA ASP A 404 5.95 22.39 -8.54
C ASP A 404 4.96 21.22 -8.36
N LEU A 405 4.84 20.69 -7.13
CA LEU A 405 3.82 19.69 -6.77
C LEU A 405 2.40 20.23 -6.96
N ARG A 406 2.16 21.47 -6.52
CA ARG A 406 0.87 22.15 -6.68
C ARG A 406 0.51 22.35 -8.15
N SER A 407 1.46 22.85 -8.95
CA SER A 407 1.27 23.06 -10.39
C SER A 407 0.98 21.74 -11.13
N SER A 408 1.52 20.63 -10.63
CA SER A 408 1.30 19.28 -11.13
C SER A 408 -0.05 18.68 -10.72
N GLY A 409 -0.77 19.27 -9.77
CA GLY A 409 -2.13 18.89 -9.38
C GLY A 409 -2.29 18.33 -7.96
N MET A 410 -1.30 18.50 -7.08
CA MET A 410 -1.34 17.96 -5.71
C MET A 410 -2.60 18.38 -4.92
N ASP A 411 -3.09 19.61 -5.10
CA ASP A 411 -4.31 20.09 -4.40
C ASP A 411 -5.52 19.19 -4.69
N SER A 412 -5.67 18.71 -5.93
CA SER A 412 -6.76 17.81 -6.31
C SER A 412 -6.64 16.45 -5.61
N ILE A 413 -5.41 15.97 -5.42
CA ILE A 413 -5.12 14.72 -4.71
C ILE A 413 -5.52 14.86 -3.24
N LEU A 414 -5.10 15.95 -2.57
CA LEU A 414 -5.48 16.23 -1.17
C LEU A 414 -7.00 16.33 -0.99
N VAL A 415 -7.69 17.06 -1.87
CA VAL A 415 -9.15 17.22 -1.83
C VAL A 415 -9.88 15.89 -2.00
N THR A 416 -9.29 14.94 -2.71
CA THR A 416 -9.86 13.61 -2.94
C THR A 416 -9.55 12.68 -1.77
N LEU A 417 -8.28 12.54 -1.41
CA LEU A 417 -7.84 11.60 -0.38
C LEU A 417 -8.30 11.97 1.03
N ARG A 418 -8.54 13.25 1.34
CA ARG A 418 -9.16 13.62 2.64
C ARG A 418 -10.49 12.92 2.88
N LYS A 419 -11.18 12.49 1.81
CA LYS A 419 -12.49 11.83 1.89
C LYS A 419 -12.38 10.32 2.11
N ALA A 420 -11.17 9.78 2.29
CA ALA A 420 -10.97 8.38 2.67
C ALA A 420 -11.51 8.11 4.08
N SER A 421 -11.90 6.86 4.37
CA SER A 421 -12.34 6.46 5.71
C SER A 421 -11.25 6.74 6.76
N MET A 422 -11.59 7.53 7.78
CA MET A 422 -10.69 7.82 8.91
C MET A 422 -10.51 6.62 9.84
N THR A 423 -11.49 5.71 9.87
CA THR A 423 -11.46 4.51 10.71
C THR A 423 -10.53 3.44 10.13
N TYR A 424 -10.57 3.22 8.81
CA TYR A 424 -9.80 2.17 8.15
C TYR A 424 -8.41 2.62 7.71
N TYR A 425 -8.23 3.91 7.39
CA TYR A 425 -6.98 4.44 6.85
C TYR A 425 -6.40 5.59 7.67
N PRO A 426 -6.29 5.48 9.01
CA PRO A 426 -5.78 6.58 9.84
C PRO A 426 -4.33 6.94 9.49
N ALA A 427 -3.51 5.97 9.06
CA ALA A 427 -2.14 6.21 8.62
C ALA A 427 -2.07 7.11 7.37
N LEU A 428 -3.01 6.98 6.42
CA LEU A 428 -3.09 7.86 5.27
C LEU A 428 -3.35 9.30 5.72
N HIS A 429 -4.35 9.50 6.60
CA HIS A 429 -4.71 10.83 7.11
C HIS A 429 -3.58 11.49 7.88
N LEU A 430 -2.81 10.71 8.66
CA LEU A 430 -1.60 11.22 9.32
C LEU A 430 -0.55 11.70 8.31
N GLU A 431 -0.29 10.94 7.24
CA GLU A 431 0.67 11.36 6.22
C GLU A 431 0.18 12.58 5.40
N LEU A 432 -1.14 12.70 5.16
CA LEU A 432 -1.73 13.91 4.59
C LEU A 432 -1.53 15.12 5.53
N ALA A 433 -1.74 14.96 6.83
CA ALA A 433 -1.56 16.00 7.83
C ALA A 433 -0.09 16.46 7.92
N ARG A 434 0.85 15.51 7.87
CA ARG A 434 2.29 15.78 7.80
C ARG A 434 2.65 16.61 6.56
N TYR A 435 2.11 16.25 5.40
CA TYR A 435 2.32 17.03 4.18
C TYR A 435 1.79 18.46 4.29
N VAL A 436 0.56 18.63 4.79
CA VAL A 436 -0.07 19.96 4.97
C VAL A 436 0.71 20.81 5.95
N SER A 437 1.25 20.22 7.03
CA SER A 437 2.11 20.92 7.99
C SER A 437 3.41 21.40 7.34
N LEU A 438 4.08 20.55 6.55
CA LEU A 438 5.28 20.92 5.80
C LEU A 438 4.99 22.02 4.77
N LEU A 439 3.87 21.90 4.05
CA LEU A 439 3.42 22.94 3.12
C LEU A 439 3.19 24.28 3.83
N ARG A 440 2.55 24.27 5.00
CA ARG A 440 2.33 25.47 5.81
C ARG A 440 3.66 26.10 6.21
N ALA A 441 4.63 25.30 6.66
CA ALA A 441 5.95 25.77 7.06
C ALA A 441 6.78 26.33 5.87
N ALA A 442 6.60 25.79 4.67
CA ALA A 442 7.28 26.25 3.46
C ALA A 442 6.63 27.48 2.80
N SER A 443 5.36 27.76 3.09
CA SER A 443 4.61 28.88 2.53
C SER A 443 5.07 30.25 3.09
N PRO A 444 5.11 31.31 2.25
CA PRO A 444 5.28 32.67 2.73
C PRO A 444 4.19 33.04 3.75
N ASN A 445 4.59 33.59 4.90
CA ASN A 445 3.71 33.96 6.02
C ASN A 445 2.95 32.79 6.67
N ALA A 446 3.42 31.54 6.50
CA ALA A 446 2.78 30.35 7.04
C ALA A 446 1.31 30.17 6.64
N ARG A 447 0.89 30.69 5.48
CA ARG A 447 -0.48 30.59 4.97
C ARG A 447 -0.61 29.45 3.97
N LEU A 448 -1.63 28.62 4.15
CA LEU A 448 -1.99 27.58 3.19
C LEU A 448 -2.76 28.18 2.01
N PRO A 449 -2.76 27.50 0.84
CA PRO A 449 -3.72 27.80 -0.22
C PRO A 449 -5.15 27.79 0.31
N HIS A 450 -5.94 28.79 -0.05
CA HIS A 450 -7.26 29.03 0.53
C HIS A 450 -8.21 27.81 0.50
N LEU A 451 -8.14 27.01 -0.57
CA LEU A 451 -8.93 25.78 -0.69
C LEU A 451 -8.51 24.74 0.35
N ILE A 452 -7.21 24.54 0.54
CA ILE A 452 -6.68 23.54 1.48
C ILE A 452 -6.90 24.01 2.92
N ASP A 453 -6.68 25.28 3.21
CA ASP A 453 -6.85 25.86 4.55
C ASP A 453 -8.26 25.65 5.10
N LYS A 454 -9.29 25.83 4.26
CA LYS A 454 -10.70 25.55 4.61
C LYS A 454 -11.03 24.09 4.89
N LEU A 455 -10.19 23.18 4.41
CA LEU A 455 -10.38 21.74 4.55
C LEU A 455 -9.61 21.18 5.75
N VAL A 456 -8.76 21.98 6.39
CA VAL A 456 -8.06 21.59 7.62
C VAL A 456 -9.03 21.71 8.80
N GLY A 457 -9.11 20.65 9.60
CA GLY A 457 -9.92 20.62 10.82
C GLY A 457 -9.38 19.62 11.83
N SER A 458 -10.06 19.54 12.97
CA SER A 458 -9.67 18.63 14.05
C SER A 458 -9.77 17.15 13.62
N PRO A 459 -8.86 16.28 14.09
CA PRO A 459 -8.95 14.83 13.87
C PRO A 459 -10.10 14.21 14.69
N PRO A 460 -10.46 12.93 14.46
CA PRO A 460 -11.40 12.19 15.31
C PRO A 460 -10.99 12.22 16.78
N GLU A 461 -11.96 12.28 17.70
CA GLU A 461 -11.72 12.42 19.14
C GLU A 461 -10.81 11.31 19.70
N GLU A 462 -10.91 10.10 19.16
CA GLU A 462 -10.11 8.94 19.57
C GLU A 462 -8.61 9.08 19.25
N LEU A 463 -8.27 10.00 18.33
CA LEU A 463 -6.91 10.24 17.84
C LEU A 463 -6.39 11.63 18.20
N LYS A 464 -7.13 12.40 19.00
CA LYS A 464 -6.69 13.71 19.49
C LYS A 464 -5.68 13.56 20.62
N LYS A 465 -4.70 14.47 20.67
CA LYS A 465 -3.83 14.63 21.83
C LYS A 465 -4.67 15.01 23.04
N ILE A 466 -4.60 14.21 24.09
CA ILE A 466 -5.15 14.58 25.40
C ILE A 466 -4.27 15.71 25.94
N ARG A 467 -4.79 16.94 25.96
CA ARG A 467 -4.10 18.05 26.62
C ARG A 467 -4.06 17.75 28.12
N SER A 468 -2.88 17.43 28.63
CA SER A 468 -2.61 17.31 30.07
C SER A 468 -2.55 18.70 30.71
N ASP A 469 -3.64 19.47 30.61
CA ASP A 469 -3.79 20.77 31.27
C ASP A 469 -4.74 20.69 32.48
N GLU A 470 -5.26 19.50 32.80
CA GLU A 470 -5.80 19.25 34.14
C GLU A 470 -4.64 18.89 35.06
N GLY A 471 -4.13 19.91 35.74
CA GLY A 471 -3.35 19.74 36.95
C GLY A 471 -4.02 18.72 37.85
N TRP A 472 -3.22 17.80 38.38
CA TRP A 472 -3.59 16.86 39.42
C TRP A 472 -4.62 17.49 40.36
N LEU A 473 -5.88 17.07 40.27
CA LEU A 473 -6.88 17.43 41.26
C LEU A 473 -6.34 17.01 42.62
N PRO A 474 -6.16 17.92 43.59
CA PRO A 474 -5.65 17.55 44.90
C PRO A 474 -6.64 16.56 45.52
N MET A 475 -6.11 15.38 45.89
CA MET A 475 -6.87 14.35 46.58
C MET A 475 -7.61 14.96 47.77
N PRO A 476 -8.92 14.70 47.94
CA PRO A 476 -9.69 15.29 49.03
C PRO A 476 -9.15 14.80 50.37
N VAL A 477 -8.66 15.74 51.18
CA VAL A 477 -8.23 15.51 52.56
C VAL A 477 -9.46 15.04 53.36
N PRO A 478 -9.41 13.90 54.07
CA PRO A 478 -10.51 13.46 54.92
C PRO A 478 -10.78 14.51 56.01
N ARG A 479 -12.00 15.06 56.02
CA ARG A 479 -12.48 15.95 57.08
C ARG A 479 -12.66 15.14 58.36
N ASP A 480 -11.93 15.54 59.38
CA ASP A 480 -12.00 15.06 60.75
C ASP A 480 -13.41 15.28 61.32
N GLY A 481 -14.20 14.21 61.38
CA GLY A 481 -15.59 14.20 61.83
C GLY A 481 -15.69 13.79 63.29
N GLY A 482 -15.20 14.62 64.21
CA GLY A 482 -15.27 14.36 65.64
C GLY A 482 -16.15 15.37 66.38
N ARG A 483 -17.48 15.16 66.43
CA ARG A 483 -18.33 15.69 67.52
C ARG A 483 -19.55 14.80 67.85
N ARG A 484 -19.41 14.13 69.00
CA ARG A 484 -20.36 13.89 70.12
C ARG A 484 -21.87 13.76 69.88
N GLY A 485 -22.40 12.73 70.54
CA GLY A 485 -23.79 12.57 71.00
C GLY A 485 -24.40 11.31 70.37
N GLY A 486 -24.80 10.26 71.06
CA GLY A 486 -25.27 10.11 72.43
C GLY A 486 -26.58 9.32 72.38
N TRP A 487 -26.50 8.03 72.73
CA TRP A 487 -27.49 7.11 73.33
C TRP A 487 -28.96 7.02 72.84
N ASP A 488 -29.41 5.75 72.86
CA ASP A 488 -30.78 5.21 72.98
C ASP A 488 -31.67 5.28 71.72
N MET A 489 -32.33 4.22 71.23
CA MET A 489 -32.78 2.93 71.78
C MET A 489 -32.72 1.84 70.70
#